data_AF-A0A2C9M6W0-F1
#
_entry.id   AF-A0A2C9M6W0-F1
#
_cell.length_a   1.000
_cell.length_b   1.000
_cell.length_c   1.000
_cell.angle_alpha   90.00
_cell.angle_beta   90.00
_cell.angle_gamma   90.00
#
_symmetry.space_group_name_H-M   'P 1'
#
loop_
_entity.id
_entity.type
_entity.pdbx_description
1 polymer ?
#
loop_
_entity_poly.entity_id
_entity_poly.type
_entity_poly.pdbx_seq_one_letter_code
_entity_poly.pdbx_strand_id
1 'polypeptide(L)'
;MLKQLLVVFIGALLSQGSTAPTYKAQNNEDWEFLLLAQFWPTTSCYYFRESGCSVPEKVNNWTIHGLWPSNANEPQPENCNSSMPFDYTQIESLRDRLDLEWPYYNKSGARTFLWEHEWNKHGTCAYNLPTLQGEMNYFTSAMNLYQTINLFGSVHNASYLC
;
A
#
# COMPACT_ATOMS: atom_id res chain seq x y z
N MET A 1 8.82 13.00 -19.65
CA MET A 1 7.94 12.01 -20.34
C MET A 1 7.10 11.32 -19.29
N LEU A 2 5.78 11.51 -19.36
CA LEU A 2 4.79 10.92 -18.45
C LEU A 2 4.92 9.38 -18.48
N LYS A 3 5.29 8.77 -17.34
CA LYS A 3 5.19 7.33 -17.16
C LYS A 3 3.88 7.05 -16.43
N GLN A 4 2.90 6.57 -17.19
CA GLN A 4 1.57 6.25 -16.68
C GLN A 4 1.70 5.15 -15.63
N LEU A 5 1.34 5.48 -14.39
CA LEU A 5 1.02 4.53 -13.34
C LEU A 5 -0.39 4.02 -13.69
N LEU A 6 -0.53 2.73 -14.00
CA LEU A 6 -1.86 2.14 -14.18
C LEU A 6 -2.47 1.97 -12.78
N VAL A 7 -3.24 2.95 -12.33
CA VAL A 7 -4.08 2.84 -11.13
C VAL A 7 -5.45 2.34 -11.59
N VAL A 8 -5.78 1.10 -11.26
CA VAL A 8 -7.11 0.53 -11.54
C VAL A 8 -8.07 1.01 -10.45
N PHE A 9 -8.89 2.01 -10.77
CA PHE A 9 -10.00 2.43 -9.91
C PHE A 9 -11.27 1.64 -10.28
N ILE A 10 -11.74 0.77 -9.39
CA ILE A 10 -13.09 0.21 -9.47
C ILE A 10 -13.97 1.04 -8.52
N GLY A 11 -14.57 2.11 -9.05
CA GLY A 11 -15.57 2.90 -8.33
C GLY A 11 -16.98 2.47 -8.74
N ALA A 12 -17.78 2.01 -7.79
CA ALA A 12 -19.23 1.90 -7.98
C ALA A 12 -19.83 3.31 -7.88
N LEU A 13 -20.36 3.84 -8.99
CA LEU A 13 -21.09 5.11 -9.03
C LEU A 13 -22.45 4.93 -8.31
N LEU A 14 -22.54 5.41 -7.08
CA LEU A 14 -23.83 5.74 -6.46
C LEU A 14 -24.08 7.22 -6.68
N SER A 15 -25.06 7.55 -7.54
CA SER A 15 -25.51 8.92 -7.75
C SER A 15 -26.27 9.42 -6.51
N GLN A 16 -25.71 10.38 -5.77
CA GLN A 16 -26.49 11.20 -4.85
C GLN A 16 -26.14 12.69 -5.02
N GLY A 17 -27.19 13.51 -4.87
CA GLY A 17 -27.29 14.88 -5.36
C GLY A 17 -26.35 15.90 -4.71
N SER A 18 -26.16 16.99 -5.45
CA SER A 18 -25.24 18.07 -5.16
C SER A 18 -25.76 18.97 -4.04
N THR A 19 -25.11 18.91 -2.88
CA THR A 19 -25.05 20.05 -1.94
C THR A 19 -23.59 20.48 -1.82
N ALA A 20 -23.32 21.77 -2.02
CA ALA A 20 -21.98 22.34 -2.00
C ALA A 20 -21.25 21.93 -0.69
N PRO A 21 -20.02 21.37 -0.77
CA PRO A 21 -19.32 20.96 0.43
C PRO A 21 -18.85 22.21 1.18
N THR A 22 -19.34 22.36 2.41
CA THR A 22 -18.69 23.22 3.40
C THR A 22 -17.34 22.60 3.71
N TYR A 23 -16.24 23.17 3.20
CA TYR A 23 -14.88 22.77 3.54
C TYR A 23 -14.64 23.03 5.03
N LYS A 24 -14.90 22.01 5.86
CA LYS A 24 -14.30 21.96 7.20
C LYS A 24 -12.80 21.71 7.01
N ALA A 25 -11.98 22.36 7.83
CA ALA A 25 -10.57 22.01 7.91
C ALA A 25 -10.47 20.52 8.25
N GLN A 26 -10.01 19.72 7.29
CA GLN A 26 -9.88 18.28 7.40
C GLN A 26 -8.70 18.04 8.33
N ASN A 27 -8.93 17.37 9.47
CA ASN A 27 -7.81 16.91 10.29
C ASN A 27 -7.05 15.85 9.48
N ASN A 28 -5.75 15.70 9.69
CA ASN A 28 -4.91 14.71 8.97
C ASN A 28 -5.39 13.25 9.20
N GLU A 29 -6.35 13.06 10.10
CA GLU A 29 -6.97 11.79 10.47
C GLU A 29 -8.29 11.52 9.72
N ASP A 30 -8.86 12.51 9.04
CA ASP A 30 -10.08 12.37 8.25
C ASP A 30 -9.68 12.10 6.80
N TRP A 31 -9.77 10.84 6.36
CA TRP A 31 -9.50 10.42 4.98
C TRP A 31 -10.74 9.74 4.37
N GLU A 32 -10.83 9.72 3.04
CA GLU A 32 -12.07 9.35 2.34
C GLU A 32 -12.12 7.87 1.91
N PHE A 33 -10.99 7.28 1.54
CA PHE A 33 -10.91 5.87 1.14
C PHE A 33 -9.54 5.25 1.45
N LEU A 34 -9.47 3.92 1.35
CA LEU A 34 -8.21 3.17 1.39
C LEU A 34 -7.82 2.76 -0.03
N LEU A 35 -6.57 3.04 -0.40
CA LEU A 35 -5.97 2.61 -1.66
C LEU A 35 -4.96 1.50 -1.38
N LEU A 36 -5.19 0.30 -1.90
CA LEU A 36 -4.20 -0.78 -1.90
C LEU A 36 -3.32 -0.67 -3.15
N ALA A 37 -2.10 -0.19 -2.98
CA ALA A 37 -1.10 -0.08 -4.06
C ALA A 37 -0.31 -1.39 -4.17
N GLN A 38 -0.08 -1.85 -5.40
CA GLN A 38 0.67 -3.07 -5.69
C GLN A 38 1.79 -2.83 -6.70
N PHE A 39 2.89 -3.56 -6.53
CA PHE A 39 4.02 -3.62 -7.43
C PHE A 39 3.92 -4.81 -8.38
N TRP A 40 4.31 -4.58 -9.63
CA TRP A 40 4.71 -5.67 -10.51
C TRP A 40 6.22 -5.90 -10.34
N PRO A 41 6.68 -7.09 -9.90
CA PRO A 41 8.06 -7.28 -9.48
C PRO A 41 9.09 -6.88 -10.53
N THR A 42 8.87 -7.21 -11.81
CA THR A 42 9.82 -6.93 -12.89
C THR A 42 10.01 -5.42 -13.12
N THR A 43 8.93 -4.65 -13.16
CA THR A 43 9.01 -3.20 -13.42
C THR A 43 9.50 -2.44 -12.19
N SER A 44 9.09 -2.86 -10.99
CA SER A 44 9.64 -2.33 -9.74
C SER A 44 11.14 -2.61 -9.63
N CYS A 45 11.57 -3.80 -10.03
CA CYS A 45 12.99 -4.14 -10.02
C CYS A 45 13.82 -3.29 -10.99
N TYR A 46 13.27 -3.00 -12.17
CA TYR A 46 13.90 -2.10 -13.14
C TYR A 46 14.09 -0.67 -12.59
N TYR A 47 13.22 -0.21 -11.70
CA TYR A 47 13.37 1.07 -11.00
C TYR A 47 14.61 1.07 -10.09
N PHE A 48 14.88 -0.01 -9.38
CA PHE A 48 16.03 -0.17 -8.47
C PHE A 48 17.31 -0.70 -9.14
N ARG A 49 17.39 -0.72 -10.48
CA ARG A 49 18.52 -1.34 -11.22
C ARG A 49 19.89 -0.73 -10.87
N GLU A 50 19.93 0.57 -10.57
CA GLU A 50 21.19 1.30 -10.31
C GLU A 50 21.73 1.04 -8.91
N SER A 51 20.84 0.85 -7.92
CA SER A 51 21.20 0.49 -6.55
C SER A 51 21.32 -1.02 -6.33
N GLY A 52 21.16 -1.81 -7.39
CA GLY A 52 21.03 -3.26 -7.31
C GLY A 52 19.61 -3.69 -6.92
N CYS A 53 19.05 -4.62 -7.70
CA CYS A 53 17.73 -5.19 -7.43
C CYS A 53 17.79 -6.71 -7.26
N SER A 54 16.92 -7.25 -6.40
CA SER A 54 16.52 -8.67 -6.39
C SER A 54 15.02 -8.79 -6.31
N VAL A 55 14.43 -9.56 -7.23
CA VAL A 55 13.12 -10.18 -6.97
C VAL A 55 13.39 -11.49 -6.22
N PRO A 56 12.83 -11.72 -5.02
CA PRO A 56 12.97 -13.00 -4.34
C PRO A 56 12.40 -14.14 -5.19
N GLU A 57 13.04 -15.31 -5.20
CA GLU A 57 12.67 -16.43 -6.08
C GLU A 57 11.23 -16.91 -5.87
N LYS A 58 10.73 -16.83 -4.63
CA LYS A 58 9.37 -17.23 -4.27
C LYS A 58 8.30 -16.19 -4.66
N VAL A 59 8.69 -15.01 -5.14
CA VAL A 59 7.79 -13.94 -5.57
C VAL A 59 7.52 -14.09 -7.06
N ASN A 60 6.37 -14.65 -7.40
CA ASN A 60 5.92 -14.90 -8.78
C ASN A 60 4.61 -14.17 -9.14
N ASN A 61 4.18 -13.22 -8.29
CA ASN A 61 2.92 -12.51 -8.40
C ASN A 61 3.15 -11.00 -8.13
N TRP A 62 2.13 -10.17 -8.37
CA TRP A 62 2.07 -8.81 -7.82
C TRP A 62 2.33 -8.85 -6.32
N THR A 63 2.98 -7.81 -5.80
CA THR A 63 3.23 -7.69 -4.36
C THR A 63 2.69 -6.37 -3.84
N ILE A 64 2.50 -6.26 -2.54
CA ILE A 64 2.04 -5.04 -1.91
C ILE A 64 3.14 -3.98 -2.00
N HIS A 65 2.74 -2.77 -2.36
CA HIS A 65 3.52 -1.56 -2.14
C HIS A 65 3.04 -0.89 -0.85
N GLY A 66 1.74 -0.68 -0.70
CA GLY A 66 1.17 -0.10 0.51
C GLY A 66 -0.34 -0.06 0.58
N LEU A 67 -0.86 0.22 1.78
CA LEU A 67 -2.28 0.47 2.03
C LEU A 67 -2.44 1.91 2.53
N TRP A 68 -2.95 2.79 1.68
CA TRP A 68 -2.89 4.22 1.92
C TRP A 68 -4.27 4.77 2.25
N PRO A 69 -4.46 5.33 3.46
CA PRO A 69 -5.47 6.34 3.67
C PRO A 69 -5.34 7.44 2.62
N SER A 70 -6.42 7.79 1.95
CA SER A 70 -6.37 8.69 0.79
C SER A 70 -7.60 9.58 0.69
N ASN A 71 -7.39 10.75 0.10
CA ASN A 71 -8.39 11.72 -0.28
C ASN A 71 -8.54 11.75 -1.80
N ALA A 72 -9.73 12.06 -2.29
CA ALA A 72 -10.02 12.23 -3.72
C ALA A 72 -9.25 13.42 -4.30
N ASN A 73 -8.95 14.42 -3.47
CA ASN A 73 -8.15 15.59 -3.81
C ASN A 73 -6.93 15.70 -2.89
N GLU A 74 -5.89 16.37 -3.37
CA GLU A 74 -4.75 16.73 -2.53
C GLU A 74 -5.15 17.72 -1.41
N PRO A 75 -4.45 17.70 -0.26
CA PRO A 75 -3.33 16.82 0.07
C PRO A 75 -3.76 15.41 0.51
N GLN A 76 -2.95 14.41 0.18
CA GLN A 76 -3.04 13.09 0.81
C GLN A 76 -2.57 13.14 2.28
N PRO A 77 -3.20 12.37 3.19
CA PRO A 77 -2.76 12.26 4.57
C PRO A 77 -1.42 11.52 4.64
N GLU A 78 -0.45 12.11 5.33
CA GLU A 78 0.85 11.50 5.54
C GLU A 78 1.46 11.88 6.89
N ASN A 79 2.31 11.01 7.42
CA ASN A 79 3.10 11.20 8.64
C ASN A 79 2.25 11.66 9.84
N CYS A 80 1.07 11.08 10.02
CA CYS A 80 0.04 11.61 10.91
C CYS A 80 0.36 11.51 12.39
N ASN A 81 1.19 10.55 12.81
CA ASN A 81 1.56 10.39 14.21
C ASN A 81 3.03 9.98 14.40
N SER A 82 3.89 10.97 14.66
CA SER A 82 5.33 10.75 14.92
C SER A 82 5.63 10.12 16.28
N SER A 83 4.63 10.03 17.18
CA SER A 83 4.76 9.35 18.47
C SER A 83 4.52 7.83 18.37
N MET A 84 4.23 7.34 17.17
CA MET A 84 4.05 5.92 16.84
C MET A 84 5.09 5.45 15.81
N PRO A 85 6.39 5.54 16.11
CA PRO A 85 7.42 5.07 15.19
C PRO A 85 7.29 3.57 14.97
N PHE A 86 7.70 3.12 13.78
CA PHE A 86 7.78 1.71 13.44
C PHE A 86 8.60 0.90 14.45
N ASP A 87 8.02 -0.20 14.93
CA ASP A 87 8.60 -1.19 15.82
C ASP A 87 8.40 -2.59 15.24
N TYR A 88 9.43 -3.08 14.54
CA TYR A 88 9.43 -4.41 13.93
C TYR A 88 9.06 -5.55 14.90
N THR A 89 9.31 -5.40 16.21
CA THR A 89 8.96 -6.44 17.19
C THR A 89 7.45 -6.67 17.28
N GLN A 90 6.63 -5.68 16.92
CA GLN A 90 5.17 -5.80 16.86
C GLN A 90 4.70 -6.71 15.73
N ILE A 91 5.52 -6.93 14.70
CA ILE A 91 5.14 -7.66 13.48
C ILE A 91 6.10 -8.79 13.13
N GLU A 92 7.03 -9.14 14.03
CA GLU A 92 8.04 -10.17 13.77
C GLU A 92 7.40 -11.53 13.40
N SER A 93 6.24 -11.85 13.98
CA SER A 93 5.49 -13.07 13.66
C SER A 93 4.92 -13.09 12.22
N LEU A 94 4.86 -11.94 11.55
CA LEU A 94 4.42 -11.79 10.16
C LEU A 94 5.57 -11.87 9.15
N ARG A 95 6.83 -11.98 9.60
CA ARG A 95 8.03 -11.87 8.76
C ARG A 95 7.96 -12.67 7.46
N ASP A 96 7.66 -13.96 7.56
CA ASP A 96 7.66 -14.85 6.39
C ASP A 96 6.57 -14.47 5.37
N ARG A 97 5.43 -13.96 5.84
CA ARG A 97 4.37 -13.44 4.97
C ARG A 97 4.78 -12.12 4.33
N LEU A 98 5.35 -11.20 5.11
CA LEU A 98 5.83 -9.91 4.59
C LEU A 98 6.94 -10.07 3.55
N ASP A 99 7.87 -11.01 3.75
CA ASP A 99 8.94 -11.31 2.80
C ASP A 99 8.40 -11.85 1.45
N LEU A 100 7.21 -12.43 1.43
CA LEU A 100 6.56 -12.97 0.22
C LEU A 100 5.58 -11.96 -0.41
N GLU A 101 4.73 -11.35 0.40
CA GLU A 101 3.61 -10.53 -0.06
C GLU A 101 3.98 -9.04 -0.16
N TRP A 102 4.98 -8.57 0.59
CA TRP A 102 5.36 -7.15 0.67
C TRP A 102 6.89 -6.94 0.67
N PRO A 103 7.65 -7.53 -0.28
CA PRO A 103 9.11 -7.48 -0.28
C PRO A 103 9.65 -6.10 -0.68
N TYR A 104 10.84 -5.78 -0.18
CA TYR A 104 11.63 -4.66 -0.67
C TYR A 104 12.65 -5.12 -1.72
N TYR A 105 12.56 -4.57 -2.94
CA TYR A 105 13.34 -5.03 -4.09
C TYR A 105 14.77 -4.47 -4.19
N ASN A 106 15.09 -3.43 -3.42
CA ASN A 106 16.42 -2.80 -3.44
C ASN A 106 17.40 -3.59 -2.55
N LYS A 107 18.45 -4.14 -3.16
CA LYS A 107 19.47 -4.96 -2.46
C LYS A 107 20.33 -4.15 -1.49
N SER A 108 20.46 -2.85 -1.72
CA SER A 108 21.35 -2.01 -0.92
C SER A 108 20.72 -1.50 0.38
N GLY A 109 19.41 -1.68 0.55
CA GLY A 109 18.70 -1.21 1.75
C GLY A 109 18.34 -2.32 2.73
N ALA A 110 17.94 -1.91 3.93
CA ALA A 110 17.44 -2.84 4.94
C ALA A 110 16.15 -3.52 4.47
N ARG A 111 15.97 -4.79 4.82
CA ARG A 111 14.75 -5.55 4.50
C ARG A 111 13.48 -4.86 4.98
N THR A 112 13.52 -4.30 6.20
CA THR A 112 12.39 -3.64 6.85
C THR A 112 12.12 -2.23 6.32
N PHE A 113 12.98 -1.69 5.45
CA PHE A 113 12.92 -0.29 5.02
C PHE A 113 11.56 0.08 4.42
N LEU A 114 11.01 -0.79 3.57
CA LEU A 114 9.71 -0.53 2.97
C LEU A 114 8.59 -0.55 4.04
N TRP A 115 8.60 -1.52 4.95
CA TRP A 115 7.58 -1.61 6.01
C TRP A 115 7.62 -0.41 6.94
N GLU A 116 8.83 0.00 7.34
CA GLU A 116 9.04 1.21 8.14
C GLU A 116 8.52 2.46 7.42
N HIS A 117 8.83 2.61 6.13
CA HIS A 117 8.35 3.72 5.32
C HIS A 117 6.82 3.77 5.25
N GLU A 118 6.21 2.64 4.91
CA GLU A 118 4.76 2.53 4.73
C GLU A 118 4.00 2.72 6.05
N TRP A 119 4.52 2.20 7.16
CA TRP A 119 3.91 2.43 8.46
C TRP A 119 4.00 3.91 8.88
N ASN A 120 5.23 4.46 8.91
CA ASN A 120 5.45 5.82 9.41
C ASN A 120 4.68 6.84 8.56
N LYS A 121 4.70 6.69 7.24
CA LYS A 121 4.06 7.62 6.31
C LYS A 121 2.56 7.43 6.21
N HIS A 122 2.05 6.19 6.14
CA HIS A 122 0.65 5.91 5.82
C HIS A 122 -0.10 5.20 6.94
N GLY A 123 0.51 4.18 7.57
CA GLY A 123 -0.12 3.41 8.64
C GLY A 123 -0.53 4.25 9.85
N THR A 124 0.29 5.25 10.22
CA THR A 124 -0.04 6.18 11.33
C THR A 124 -1.31 7.00 11.07
N CYS A 125 -1.70 7.21 9.81
CA CYS A 125 -2.93 7.92 9.43
C CYS A 125 -4.18 7.03 9.48
N ALA A 126 -4.01 5.71 9.52
CA ALA A 126 -5.10 4.74 9.59
C ALA A 126 -5.54 4.42 11.03
N TYR A 127 -4.88 5.00 12.03
CA TYR A 127 -5.00 4.59 13.44
C TYR A 127 -6.43 4.68 14.00
N ASN A 128 -7.24 5.64 13.52
CA ASN A 128 -8.62 5.82 13.96
C ASN A 128 -9.58 4.74 13.45
N LEU A 129 -9.18 3.93 12.47
CA LEU A 129 -9.96 2.78 12.05
C LEU A 129 -9.56 1.56 12.91
N PRO A 130 -10.46 1.00 13.75
CA PRO A 130 -10.09 -0.06 14.69
C PRO A 130 -9.44 -1.29 14.04
N THR A 131 -9.83 -1.63 12.80
CA THR A 131 -9.26 -2.76 12.05
C THR A 131 -7.83 -2.53 11.53
N LEU A 132 -7.35 -1.28 11.56
CA LEU A 132 -5.99 -0.87 11.16
C LEU A 132 -5.20 -0.28 12.34
N GLN A 133 -5.76 -0.33 13.55
CA GLN A 133 -5.14 0.29 14.71
C GLN A 133 -3.90 -0.50 15.15
N GLY A 134 -2.72 0.10 14.96
CA GLY A 134 -1.42 -0.49 15.30
C GLY A 134 -0.82 -1.32 14.17
N GLU A 135 0.50 -1.54 14.23
CA GLU A 135 1.28 -2.17 13.15
C GLU A 135 0.74 -3.56 12.78
N MET A 136 0.56 -4.44 13.77
CA MET A 136 0.05 -5.80 13.55
C MET A 136 -1.25 -5.80 12.74
N ASN A 137 -2.20 -4.93 13.11
CA ASN A 137 -3.50 -4.84 12.44
C ASN A 137 -3.37 -4.22 11.05
N TYR A 138 -2.58 -3.15 10.90
CA TYR A 138 -2.34 -2.52 9.60
C TYR A 138 -1.76 -3.49 8.58
N PHE A 139 -0.65 -4.16 8.91
CA PHE A 139 0.02 -5.10 8.01
C PHE A 139 -0.84 -6.33 7.73
N THR A 140 -1.47 -6.91 8.76
CA THR A 140 -2.32 -8.09 8.58
C THR A 140 -3.55 -7.78 7.72
N SER A 141 -4.22 -6.66 7.97
CA SER A 141 -5.40 -6.24 7.18
C SER A 141 -5.04 -5.93 5.74
N ALA A 142 -3.92 -5.26 5.48
CA ALA A 142 -3.43 -5.02 4.12
C ALA A 142 -3.12 -6.32 3.38
N MET A 143 -2.43 -7.27 4.02
CA MET A 143 -2.14 -8.59 3.44
C MET A 143 -3.42 -9.41 3.19
N ASN A 144 -4.38 -9.38 4.12
CA ASN A 144 -5.66 -10.07 3.93
C ASN A 144 -6.48 -9.46 2.79
N LEU A 145 -6.47 -8.12 2.65
CA LEU A 145 -7.10 -7.43 1.54
C LEU A 145 -6.42 -7.79 0.21
N TYR A 146 -5.09 -7.81 0.17
CA TYR A 146 -4.30 -8.25 -0.97
C TYR A 146 -4.66 -9.68 -1.42
N GLN A 147 -4.76 -10.63 -0.50
CA GLN A 147 -5.16 -12.00 -0.83
C GLN A 147 -6.59 -12.09 -1.38
N THR A 148 -7.49 -11.22 -0.92
CA THR A 148 -8.87 -11.15 -1.41
C THR A 148 -8.94 -10.55 -2.83
N ILE A 149 -8.09 -9.56 -3.12
CA ILE A 149 -8.01 -8.89 -4.42
C ILE A 149 -6.94 -9.60 -5.26
N ASN A 150 -7.28 -10.78 -5.80
CA ASN A 150 -6.40 -11.54 -6.69
C ASN A 150 -6.25 -10.84 -8.06
N LEU A 151 -5.44 -9.79 -8.14
CA LEU A 151 -5.18 -9.05 -9.38
C LEU A 151 -4.59 -9.94 -10.47
N PHE A 152 -3.68 -10.85 -10.13
CA PHE A 152 -3.08 -11.73 -11.13
C PHE A 152 -4.06 -12.71 -11.72
N GLY A 153 -4.91 -13.35 -10.90
CA GLY A 153 -6.01 -14.16 -11.43
C GLY A 153 -6.92 -13.36 -12.35
N SER A 154 -7.15 -12.08 -12.04
CA SER A 154 -7.99 -11.19 -12.85
C SER A 154 -7.33 -10.80 -14.17
N VAL A 155 -6.03 -10.45 -14.17
CA VAL A 155 -5.28 -10.04 -15.38
C VAL A 155 -4.91 -11.24 -16.26
N HIS A 156 -4.57 -12.38 -15.66
CA HIS A 156 -4.25 -13.62 -16.37
C HIS A 156 -5.49 -14.21 -17.04
N ASN A 157 -6.65 -14.25 -16.37
CA ASN A 157 -7.90 -14.73 -16.99
C ASN A 157 -8.41 -13.81 -18.10
N ALA A 158 -8.03 -12.54 -18.08
CA ALA A 158 -8.35 -11.59 -19.12
C ALA A 158 -7.40 -11.68 -20.34
N SER A 159 -6.50 -12.66 -20.39
CA SER A 159 -5.58 -12.93 -21.52
C SER A 159 -4.63 -11.76 -21.85
N TYR A 160 -4.37 -10.87 -20.90
CA TYR A 160 -3.46 -9.72 -21.08
C TYR A 160 -1.99 -10.04 -20.73
N LEU A 161 -1.69 -11.29 -20.40
CA LEU A 161 -0.33 -11.80 -20.24
C LEU A 161 -0.09 -12.82 -21.36
N CYS A 162 0.83 -12.48 -22.26
CA CYS A 162 1.34 -13.38 -23.30
C CYS A 162 2.18 -14.50 -22.69
#